data_AF-A0A948N4V3-F1
#
_entry.id   AF-A0A948N4V3-F1
#
_cell.length_a   1.000
_cell.length_b   1.000
_cell.length_c   1.000
_cell.angle_alpha   90.00
_cell.angle_beta   90.00
_cell.angle_gamma   90.00
#
_symmetry.space_group_name_H-M   'P 1'
#
loop_
_entity.id
_entity.type
_entity.pdbx_description
1 polymer ?
#
loop_
_entity_poly.entity_id
_entity_poly.type
_entity_poly.pdbx_seq_one_letter_code
_entity_poly.pdbx_strand_id
1 'polypeptide(L)'
;CINCQRTFPYVNAWYEKYEDDGLIVIGIHTPEFAFEKDIRNVREAMQRFGIKYPVVLDNNYGTWRAYENQYWPRKYLIDIHGNIVYDHIGEGAYEETEAKIRELLKERAEFLNEEINLGGVTTVNAKKATKVQSPETYFGASRNEYLGNGVRGSVGERAYTLPQDPKGNTLYLGGTWKTAPEYTESVTESSVLYRYSAGAVYLVANAASPVVVEVWQDGKLLTEGAGSDVKNGQVTITESRLYDLVNNATPGEHVLELRVKGAGVQFFAFTFG
;
A
#
# COMPACT_ATOMS: atom_id res chain seq x y z
N CYS A 1 -1.46 2.05 -0.55
CA CYS A 1 -0.17 2.01 0.18
C CYS A 1 0.06 0.72 1.02
N ILE A 2 0.92 -0.21 0.57
CA ILE A 2 1.35 -1.38 1.38
C ILE A 2 2.30 -1.00 2.53
N ASN A 3 3.22 -0.06 2.29
CA ASN A 3 4.20 0.39 3.29
C ASN A 3 3.51 0.93 4.56
N CYS A 4 2.36 1.60 4.37
CA CYS A 4 1.50 2.09 5.45
C CYS A 4 0.86 0.93 6.22
N GLN A 5 0.33 -0.08 5.51
CA GLN A 5 -0.27 -1.26 6.13
C GLN A 5 0.74 -2.05 6.98
N ARG A 6 1.99 -2.15 6.55
CA ARG A 6 3.08 -2.74 7.35
C ARG A 6 3.51 -1.89 8.55
N THR A 7 3.23 -0.58 8.51
CA THR A 7 3.52 0.37 9.60
C THR A 7 2.42 0.38 10.67
N PHE A 8 1.16 0.14 10.31
CA PHE A 8 0.03 0.21 11.26
C PHE A 8 0.19 -0.64 12.53
N PRO A 9 0.69 -1.89 12.49
CA PRO A 9 0.89 -2.68 13.71
C PRO A 9 1.77 -1.97 14.75
N TYR A 10 2.78 -1.23 14.30
CA TYR A 10 3.67 -0.47 15.20
C TYR A 10 2.97 0.74 15.79
N VAL A 11 2.29 1.54 14.96
CA VAL A 11 1.58 2.74 15.42
C VAL A 11 0.43 2.37 16.36
N ASN A 12 -0.31 1.30 16.07
CA ASN A 12 -1.35 0.78 16.94
C ASN A 12 -0.76 0.36 18.30
N ALA A 13 0.36 -0.36 18.29
CA ALA A 13 0.98 -0.84 19.52
C ALA A 13 1.56 0.31 20.37
N TRP A 14 2.10 1.37 19.75
CA TRP A 14 2.51 2.57 20.47
C TRP A 14 1.32 3.33 21.05
N TYR A 15 0.25 3.48 20.27
CA TYR A 15 -0.98 4.15 20.74
C TYR A 15 -1.57 3.42 21.96
N GLU A 16 -1.82 2.11 21.85
CA GLU A 16 -2.38 1.31 22.95
C GLU A 16 -1.49 1.29 24.19
N LYS A 17 -0.18 1.42 24.02
CA LYS A 17 0.75 1.37 25.14
C LYS A 17 0.91 2.70 25.86
N TYR A 18 0.92 3.80 25.12
CA TYR A 18 1.35 5.09 25.64
C TYR A 18 0.22 6.13 25.68
N GLU A 19 -1.01 5.80 25.27
CA GLU A 19 -2.14 6.74 25.30
C GLU A 19 -2.40 7.30 26.70
N ASP A 20 -2.35 6.45 27.73
CA ASP A 20 -2.53 6.84 29.13
C ASP A 20 -1.31 7.61 29.71
N ASP A 21 -0.15 7.49 29.08
CA ASP A 21 1.09 8.21 29.44
C ASP A 21 1.17 9.60 28.78
N GLY A 22 0.21 9.94 27.92
CA GLY A 22 0.12 11.23 27.24
C GLY A 22 0.50 11.22 25.76
N LEU A 23 0.73 10.05 25.14
CA LEU A 23 0.91 9.98 23.69
C LEU A 23 -0.42 10.20 22.98
N ILE A 24 -0.46 11.22 22.12
CA ILE A 24 -1.57 11.43 21.19
C ILE A 24 -1.11 11.03 19.79
N VAL A 25 -1.88 10.17 19.13
CA VAL A 25 -1.66 9.80 17.73
C VAL A 25 -2.81 10.36 16.89
N ILE A 26 -2.46 11.00 15.76
CA ILE A 26 -3.42 11.44 14.75
C ILE A 26 -2.96 10.90 13.40
N GLY A 27 -3.77 10.02 12.81
CA GLY A 27 -3.54 9.53 11.46
C GLY A 27 -4.00 10.56 10.42
N ILE A 28 -3.09 11.09 9.61
CA ILE A 28 -3.47 11.95 8.49
C ILE A 28 -3.62 11.09 7.23
N HIS A 29 -4.87 10.71 6.92
CA HIS A 29 -5.19 9.96 5.70
C HIS A 29 -5.25 10.92 4.52
N THR A 30 -4.13 11.05 3.82
CA THR A 30 -4.07 11.72 2.51
C THR A 30 -4.23 10.66 1.42
N PRO A 31 -5.25 10.76 0.56
CA PRO A 31 -5.54 9.73 -0.44
C PRO A 31 -4.52 9.73 -1.58
N GLU A 32 -4.17 8.56 -2.08
CA GLU A 32 -3.40 8.31 -3.29
C GLU A 32 -4.31 8.12 -4.53
N PHE A 33 -5.51 7.58 -4.33
CA PHE A 33 -6.53 7.37 -5.36
C PHE A 33 -7.88 8.00 -4.97
N ALA A 34 -8.73 8.30 -5.97
CA ALA A 34 -10.02 8.94 -5.73
C ALA A 34 -10.93 8.13 -4.80
N PHE A 35 -10.91 6.80 -4.86
CA PHE A 35 -11.72 5.95 -3.98
C PHE A 35 -11.29 6.05 -2.52
N GLU A 36 -10.05 6.45 -2.23
CA GLU A 36 -9.56 6.64 -0.87
C GLU A 36 -10.06 7.94 -0.24
N LYS A 37 -10.76 8.80 -1.00
CA LYS A 37 -11.46 9.98 -0.47
C LYS A 37 -12.77 9.64 0.22
N ASP A 38 -13.34 8.47 -0.05
CA ASP A 38 -14.60 8.03 0.54
C ASP A 38 -14.39 7.62 2.00
N ILE A 39 -15.06 8.33 2.91
CA ILE A 39 -15.01 8.06 4.35
C ILE A 39 -15.42 6.63 4.72
N ARG A 40 -16.28 5.99 3.93
CA ARG A 40 -16.72 4.60 4.16
C ARG A 40 -15.55 3.63 3.98
N ASN A 41 -14.83 3.76 2.88
CA ASN A 41 -13.65 2.94 2.59
C ASN A 41 -12.57 3.11 3.68
N VAL A 42 -12.35 4.35 4.14
CA VAL A 42 -11.38 4.63 5.21
C VAL A 42 -11.82 4.03 6.54
N ARG A 43 -13.11 4.13 6.89
CA ARG A 43 -13.64 3.51 8.12
C ARG A 43 -13.54 1.98 8.08
N GLU A 44 -13.85 1.35 6.96
CA GLU A 44 -13.69 -0.10 6.79
C GLU A 44 -12.22 -0.51 6.91
N ALA A 45 -11.30 0.27 6.33
CA ALA A 45 -9.86 0.04 6.51
C ALA A 45 -9.42 0.19 7.98
N MET A 46 -9.90 1.21 8.69
CA MET A 46 -9.60 1.40 10.11
C MET A 46 -10.04 0.19 10.93
N GLN A 47 -11.24 -0.33 10.69
CA GLN A 47 -11.73 -1.55 11.36
C GLN A 47 -10.84 -2.76 11.02
N ARG A 48 -10.54 -2.97 9.74
CA ARG A 48 -9.72 -4.08 9.22
C ARG A 48 -8.31 -4.09 9.83
N PHE A 49 -7.71 -2.93 10.02
CA PHE A 49 -6.35 -2.77 10.55
C PHE A 49 -6.29 -2.43 12.04
N GLY A 50 -7.43 -2.43 12.75
CA GLY A 50 -7.47 -2.18 14.20
C GLY A 50 -7.02 -0.77 14.59
N ILE A 51 -7.21 0.23 13.72
CA ILE A 51 -6.82 1.63 13.98
C ILE A 51 -7.84 2.26 14.93
N LYS A 52 -7.40 2.57 16.16
CA LYS A 52 -8.23 3.15 17.22
C LYS A 52 -8.01 4.65 17.45
N TYR A 53 -6.85 5.17 17.05
CA TYR A 53 -6.55 6.60 17.15
C TYR A 53 -7.36 7.43 16.13
N PRO A 54 -7.58 8.73 16.41
CA PRO A 54 -8.24 9.64 15.48
C PRO A 54 -7.58 9.66 14.09
N VAL A 55 -8.40 9.65 13.04
CA VAL A 55 -7.96 9.77 11.64
C VAL A 55 -8.64 10.97 10.99
N VAL A 56 -7.83 11.85 10.41
CA VAL A 56 -8.26 13.02 9.63
C VAL A 56 -8.21 12.66 8.14
N LEU A 57 -9.30 12.94 7.42
CA LEU A 57 -9.33 12.84 5.96
C LEU A 57 -8.77 14.12 5.33
N ASP A 58 -7.56 14.04 4.78
CA ASP A 58 -6.93 15.15 4.07
C ASP A 58 -7.18 15.08 2.55
N ASN A 59 -8.47 15.01 2.16
CA ASN A 59 -8.89 14.77 0.77
C ASN A 59 -8.43 15.84 -0.24
N ASN A 60 -8.07 17.03 0.26
CA ASN A 60 -7.62 18.18 -0.52
C ASN A 60 -6.11 18.44 -0.38
N TYR A 61 -5.36 17.55 0.29
CA TYR A 61 -3.92 17.65 0.55
C TYR A 61 -3.53 18.95 1.27
N GLY A 62 -4.43 19.49 2.11
CA GLY A 62 -4.19 20.73 2.86
C GLY A 62 -3.10 20.53 3.90
N THR A 63 -3.25 19.51 4.75
CA THR A 63 -2.26 19.16 5.77
C THR A 63 -0.99 18.63 5.12
N TRP A 64 -1.12 17.77 4.12
CA TRP A 64 0.00 17.21 3.35
C TRP A 64 0.93 18.29 2.79
N ARG A 65 0.37 19.33 2.15
CA ARG A 65 1.16 20.46 1.62
C ARG A 65 1.70 21.34 2.73
N ALA A 66 0.94 21.58 3.80
CA ALA A 66 1.40 22.39 4.94
C ALA A 66 2.61 21.76 5.66
N TYR A 67 2.69 20.43 5.67
CA TYR A 67 3.83 19.67 6.20
C TYR A 67 4.90 19.37 5.14
N GLU A 68 4.79 19.93 3.93
CA GLU A 68 5.70 19.69 2.81
C GLU A 68 5.98 18.18 2.59
N ASN A 69 4.94 17.36 2.75
CA ASN A 69 5.07 15.92 2.61
C ASN A 69 5.12 15.48 1.13
N GLN A 70 5.83 14.39 0.87
CA GLN A 70 5.94 13.77 -0.45
C GLN A 70 5.88 12.23 -0.39
N TYR A 71 5.66 11.63 0.79
CA TYR A 71 5.82 10.19 0.99
C TYR A 71 4.74 9.56 1.85
N TRP A 72 4.45 8.30 1.55
CA TRP A 72 3.63 7.41 2.37
C TRP A 72 4.44 6.16 2.78
N PRO A 73 4.50 5.80 4.08
CA PRO A 73 4.14 6.63 5.23
C PRO A 73 5.21 7.70 5.53
N ARG A 74 4.89 8.67 6.38
CA ARG A 74 5.83 9.58 7.03
C ARG A 74 5.34 9.85 8.44
N LYS A 75 6.25 9.99 9.41
CA LYS A 75 5.94 10.18 10.82
C LYS A 75 6.61 11.46 11.32
N TYR A 76 5.86 12.27 12.05
CA TYR A 76 6.39 13.42 12.78
C TYR A 76 6.09 13.23 14.26
N LEU A 77 7.05 13.52 15.15
CA LEU A 77 6.77 13.63 16.59
C LEU A 77 6.84 15.09 16.99
N ILE A 78 5.84 15.50 17.78
CA ILE A 78 5.66 16.86 18.28
C ILE A 78 5.84 16.82 19.80
N ASP A 79 6.70 17.67 20.34
CA ASP A 79 6.98 17.74 21.78
C ASP A 79 5.86 18.48 22.57
N ILE A 80 6.01 18.55 23.90
CA ILE A 80 5.06 19.24 24.80
C ILE A 80 4.99 20.75 24.55
N HIS A 81 5.97 21.32 23.84
CA HIS A 81 6.04 22.73 23.47
C HIS A 81 5.44 23.01 22.08
N GLY A 82 5.02 21.97 21.35
CA GLY A 82 4.42 22.09 20.03
C GLY A 82 5.43 22.11 18.87
N ASN A 83 6.69 21.76 19.10
CA ASN A 83 7.72 21.71 18.05
C ASN A 83 7.81 20.33 17.43
N ILE A 84 8.04 20.26 16.12
CA ILE A 84 8.43 19.01 15.44
C ILE A 84 9.88 18.71 15.80
N VAL A 85 10.11 17.61 16.53
CA VAL A 85 11.44 17.20 17.02
C VAL A 85 11.92 15.87 16.43
N TYR A 86 11.09 15.25 15.61
CA TYR A 86 11.39 14.01 14.90
C TYR A 86 10.65 14.01 13.56
N ASP A 87 11.32 13.53 12.53
CA ASP A 87 10.77 13.36 11.19
C ASP A 87 11.37 12.09 10.58
N HIS A 88 10.49 11.19 10.16
CA HIS A 88 10.90 9.96 9.51
C HIS A 88 10.07 9.70 8.26
N ILE A 89 10.76 9.73 7.12
CA ILE A 89 10.22 9.41 5.81
C ILE A 89 10.26 7.89 5.59
N GLY A 90 9.11 7.33 5.18
CA GLY A 90 9.00 5.95 4.75
C GLY A 90 8.70 4.95 5.86
N GLU A 91 8.76 3.68 5.46
CA GLU A 91 8.59 2.53 6.34
C GLU A 91 9.90 2.25 7.09
N GLY A 92 9.79 1.87 8.37
CA GLY A 92 10.92 1.49 9.20
C GLY A 92 11.21 2.45 10.35
N ALA A 93 12.45 2.35 10.84
CA ALA A 93 12.97 3.02 12.05
C ALA A 93 12.06 2.90 13.28
N TYR A 94 11.39 1.76 13.45
CA TYR A 94 10.39 1.58 14.51
C TYR A 94 11.01 1.67 15.91
N GLU A 95 12.17 1.04 16.12
CA GLU A 95 12.89 1.08 17.41
C GLU A 95 13.35 2.52 17.74
N GLU A 96 13.86 3.25 16.75
CA GLU A 96 14.27 4.65 16.88
C GLU A 96 13.08 5.58 17.15
N THR A 97 11.99 5.41 16.40
CA THR A 97 10.75 6.18 16.59
C THR A 97 10.20 5.96 17.99
N GLU A 98 10.14 4.71 18.46
CA GLU A 98 9.66 4.41 19.81
C GLU A 98 10.58 4.94 20.90
N ALA A 99 11.90 4.85 20.71
CA ALA A 99 12.86 5.45 21.64
C ALA A 99 12.61 6.96 21.78
N LYS A 100 12.37 7.66 20.67
CA LYS A 100 12.06 9.09 20.68
C LYS A 100 10.69 9.41 21.29
N ILE A 101 9.66 8.59 21.05
CA ILE A 101 8.37 8.70 21.76
C ILE A 101 8.58 8.63 23.28
N ARG A 102 9.34 7.64 23.75
CA ARG A 102 9.59 7.44 25.19
C ARG A 102 10.41 8.58 25.81
N GLU A 103 11.35 9.14 25.05
CA GLU A 103 12.09 10.34 25.45
C GLU A 103 11.12 11.51 25.66
N LEU A 104 10.24 11.77 24.69
CA LEU A 104 9.27 12.88 24.74
C LEU A 104 8.22 12.73 25.85
N LEU A 105 7.80 11.50 26.14
CA LEU A 105 6.88 11.24 27.26
C LEU A 105 7.53 11.54 28.62
N LYS A 106 8.83 11.25 28.77
CA LYS A 106 9.59 11.61 29.97
C LYS A 106 9.78 13.13 30.08
N GLU A 107 10.15 13.79 28.98
CA GLU A 107 10.25 15.25 28.93
C GLU A 107 8.94 15.93 29.34
N ARG A 108 7.81 15.44 28.80
CA ARG A 108 6.46 15.90 29.19
C ARG A 108 6.22 15.71 30.69
N ALA A 109 6.49 14.51 31.23
CA ALA A 109 6.27 14.21 32.63
C ALA A 109 7.11 15.11 33.55
N GLU A 110 8.38 15.34 33.19
CA GLU A 110 9.25 16.29 33.89
C GLU A 110 8.70 17.72 33.85
N PHE A 111 8.25 18.18 32.68
CA PHE A 111 7.65 19.52 32.51
C PHE A 111 6.38 19.72 33.35
N LEU A 112 5.57 18.67 33.50
CA LEU A 112 4.31 18.69 34.27
C LEU A 112 4.48 18.28 35.74
N ASN A 113 5.70 17.90 36.15
CA ASN A 113 6.00 17.34 37.48
C ASN A 113 5.13 16.11 37.81
N GLU A 114 5.01 15.20 36.84
CA GLU A 114 4.31 13.91 36.92
C GLU A 114 5.34 12.76 37.04
N GLU A 115 5.00 11.70 37.79
CA GLU A 115 5.77 10.44 37.75
C GLU A 115 5.34 9.61 36.54
N ILE A 116 6.30 8.96 35.87
CA ILE A 116 6.02 8.15 34.67
C ILE A 116 6.79 6.82 34.70
N ASN A 117 6.11 5.72 34.34
CA ASN A 117 6.73 4.41 34.18
C ASN A 117 6.26 3.75 32.88
N LEU A 118 7.06 3.94 31.82
CA LEU A 118 6.76 3.48 30.47
C LEU A 118 6.98 1.96 30.25
N GLY A 119 7.35 1.21 31.29
CA GLY A 119 7.69 -0.21 31.20
C GLY A 119 8.77 -0.53 30.15
N GLY A 120 8.72 -1.74 29.58
CA GLY A 120 9.59 -2.17 28.48
C GLY A 120 9.25 -1.50 27.14
N VAL A 121 10.00 -1.82 26.08
CA VAL A 121 9.62 -1.45 24.70
C VAL A 121 8.51 -2.35 24.16
N THR A 122 7.88 -1.93 23.08
CA THR A 122 6.76 -2.60 22.44
C THR A 122 7.27 -3.71 21.55
N THR A 123 6.64 -4.89 21.62
CA THR A 123 7.02 -6.04 20.79
C THR A 123 5.98 -6.23 19.69
N VAL A 124 6.39 -6.02 18.44
CA VAL A 124 5.51 -6.15 17.29
C VAL A 124 6.04 -7.28 16.39
N ASN A 125 5.25 -8.35 16.27
CA ASN A 125 5.53 -9.46 15.35
C ASN A 125 5.00 -9.12 13.96
N ALA A 126 5.64 -8.17 13.27
CA ALA A 126 5.33 -7.86 11.87
C ALA A 126 6.32 -8.55 10.92
N LYS A 127 5.84 -8.87 9.70
CA LYS A 127 6.73 -9.33 8.62
C LYS A 127 7.72 -8.21 8.29
N LYS A 128 9.02 -8.51 8.30
CA LYS A 128 10.05 -7.57 7.84
C LYS A 128 9.91 -7.34 6.34
N ALA A 129 10.03 -6.09 5.90
CA ALA A 129 10.15 -5.76 4.48
C ALA A 129 11.35 -6.49 3.88
N THR A 130 11.18 -7.10 2.71
CA THR A 130 12.27 -7.73 1.97
C THR A 130 12.91 -6.73 1.01
N LYS A 131 14.06 -7.10 0.41
CA LYS A 131 14.70 -6.25 -0.58
C LYS A 131 13.85 -6.20 -1.85
N VAL A 132 13.18 -5.08 -2.06
CA VAL A 132 12.37 -4.80 -3.24
C VAL A 132 13.19 -4.01 -4.27
N GLN A 133 13.17 -4.42 -5.54
CA GLN A 133 13.78 -3.67 -6.64
C GLN A 133 12.76 -3.17 -7.66
N SER A 134 11.55 -3.74 -7.68
CA SER A 134 10.48 -3.24 -8.53
C SER A 134 9.83 -1.98 -7.96
N PRO A 135 9.67 -0.92 -8.77
CA PRO A 135 8.99 0.29 -8.36
C PRO A 135 7.47 0.08 -8.31
N GLU A 136 6.78 0.87 -7.50
CA GLU A 136 5.33 0.98 -7.62
C GLU A 136 4.95 1.34 -9.07
N THR A 137 4.05 0.55 -9.65
CA THR A 137 3.74 0.63 -11.07
C THR A 137 2.26 0.87 -11.30
N TYR A 138 1.94 2.06 -11.79
CA TYR A 138 0.56 2.49 -12.04
C TYR A 138 0.03 2.07 -13.41
N PHE A 139 -1.26 1.77 -13.45
CA PHE A 139 -2.00 1.39 -14.66
C PHE A 139 -2.68 2.59 -15.34
N GLY A 140 -3.10 3.60 -14.56
CA GLY A 140 -3.83 4.76 -15.06
C GLY A 140 -2.98 5.73 -15.86
N ALA A 141 -3.61 6.44 -16.80
CA ALA A 141 -2.93 7.35 -17.73
C ALA A 141 -2.06 8.41 -17.03
N SER A 142 -2.46 8.90 -15.85
CA SER A 142 -1.76 10.00 -15.19
C SER A 142 -0.37 9.62 -14.68
N ARG A 143 -0.11 8.32 -14.45
CA ARG A 143 1.12 7.83 -13.79
C ARG A 143 1.70 6.55 -14.41
N ASN A 144 1.21 6.11 -15.58
CA ASN A 144 1.62 4.85 -16.21
C ASN A 144 2.99 4.91 -16.92
N GLU A 145 4.01 5.43 -16.22
CA GLU A 145 5.37 5.62 -16.71
C GLU A 145 6.03 4.31 -17.19
N TYR A 146 5.61 3.17 -16.65
CA TYR A 146 6.14 1.85 -16.98
C TYR A 146 5.34 1.10 -18.05
N LEU A 147 4.32 1.71 -18.69
CA LEU A 147 3.59 1.06 -19.78
C LEU A 147 4.51 0.78 -20.97
N GLY A 148 4.58 -0.50 -21.37
CA GLY A 148 5.51 -1.03 -22.36
C GLY A 148 4.93 -1.29 -23.75
N ASN A 149 3.61 -1.42 -23.90
CA ASN A 149 2.95 -1.72 -25.18
C ASN A 149 1.74 -0.83 -25.50
N GLY A 150 1.90 0.50 -25.37
CA GLY A 150 0.86 1.46 -25.69
C GLY A 150 1.39 2.90 -25.74
N VAL A 151 0.49 3.87 -25.59
CA VAL A 151 0.86 5.29 -25.49
C VAL A 151 0.64 5.73 -24.04
N ARG A 152 1.72 6.08 -23.34
CA ARG A 152 1.68 6.61 -21.96
C ARG A 152 0.84 7.89 -21.92
N GLY A 153 0.12 8.13 -20.82
CA GLY A 153 -0.75 9.30 -20.72
C GLY A 153 -2.03 9.25 -21.54
N SER A 154 -2.24 8.22 -22.38
CA SER A 154 -3.46 8.13 -23.18
C SER A 154 -4.61 7.50 -22.39
N VAL A 155 -5.79 8.10 -22.54
CA VAL A 155 -7.06 7.59 -22.01
C VAL A 155 -7.91 6.97 -23.12
N GLY A 156 -8.88 6.15 -22.74
CA GLY A 156 -9.82 5.52 -23.66
C GLY A 156 -9.58 4.02 -23.84
N GLU A 157 -10.36 3.44 -24.74
CA GLU A 157 -10.34 2.01 -25.02
C GLU A 157 -9.30 1.64 -26.07
N ARG A 158 -8.54 0.57 -25.82
CA ARG A 158 -7.54 0.06 -26.74
C ARG A 158 -7.36 -1.45 -26.57
N ALA A 159 -7.11 -2.14 -27.69
CA ALA A 159 -6.67 -3.52 -27.71
C ALA A 159 -5.14 -3.59 -27.64
N TYR A 160 -4.64 -4.53 -26.84
CA TYR A 160 -3.22 -4.72 -26.59
C TYR A 160 -2.80 -6.16 -26.88
N THR A 161 -1.54 -6.33 -27.27
CA THR A 161 -0.92 -7.64 -27.50
C THR A 161 0.30 -7.78 -26.61
N LEU A 162 0.37 -8.89 -25.87
CA LEU A 162 1.50 -9.17 -24.98
C LEU A 162 2.77 -9.51 -25.79
N PRO A 163 3.94 -9.05 -25.35
CA PRO A 163 5.21 -9.53 -25.89
C PRO A 163 5.46 -10.97 -25.43
N GLN A 164 6.34 -11.68 -26.16
CA GLN A 164 6.83 -13.00 -25.73
C GLN A 164 7.86 -12.89 -24.59
N ASP A 165 8.68 -11.83 -24.60
CA ASP A 165 9.71 -11.59 -23.59
C ASP A 165 9.49 -10.22 -22.91
N PRO A 166 8.87 -10.18 -21.71
CA PRO A 166 8.62 -8.93 -21.00
C PRO A 166 9.91 -8.37 -20.39
N LYS A 167 10.18 -7.09 -20.61
CA LYS A 167 11.27 -6.38 -19.91
C LYS A 167 10.97 -6.26 -18.41
N GLY A 168 12.03 -6.25 -17.60
CA GLY A 168 11.94 -5.99 -16.17
C GLY A 168 11.28 -4.63 -15.89
N ASN A 169 10.48 -4.57 -14.83
CA ASN A 169 9.78 -3.37 -14.37
C ASN A 169 8.98 -2.66 -15.47
N THR A 170 8.37 -3.42 -16.37
CA THR A 170 7.58 -2.89 -17.49
C THR A 170 6.21 -3.54 -17.50
N LEU A 171 5.16 -2.72 -17.53
CA LEU A 171 3.77 -3.12 -17.57
C LEU A 171 3.33 -3.42 -19.00
N TYR A 172 2.88 -4.65 -19.25
CA TYR A 172 2.29 -5.03 -20.51
C TYR A 172 0.83 -5.47 -20.32
N LEU A 173 -0.05 -4.95 -21.17
CA LEU A 173 -1.46 -5.31 -21.19
C LEU A 173 -1.74 -6.26 -22.37
N GLY A 174 -2.70 -7.17 -22.21
CA GLY A 174 -3.21 -8.05 -23.27
C GLY A 174 -4.73 -8.02 -23.28
N GLY A 175 -5.34 -8.10 -24.46
CA GLY A 175 -6.78 -7.96 -24.63
C GLY A 175 -7.22 -6.49 -24.66
N THR A 176 -8.50 -6.24 -24.44
CA THR A 176 -9.09 -4.89 -24.57
C THR A 176 -9.27 -4.25 -23.20
N TRP A 177 -8.67 -3.09 -23.04
CA TRP A 177 -8.71 -2.32 -21.81
C TRP A 177 -9.17 -0.88 -22.07
N LYS A 178 -9.91 -0.32 -21.12
CA LYS A 178 -10.28 1.09 -21.07
C LYS A 178 -9.46 1.80 -20.01
N THR A 179 -8.53 2.64 -20.43
CA THR A 179 -7.67 3.41 -19.53
C THR A 179 -8.35 4.71 -19.11
N ALA A 180 -8.43 4.91 -17.80
CA ALA A 180 -8.85 6.14 -17.15
C ALA A 180 -7.62 6.87 -16.56
N PRO A 181 -7.77 8.09 -16.01
CA PRO A 181 -6.65 8.79 -15.38
C PRO A 181 -5.93 8.00 -14.26
N GLU A 182 -6.65 7.24 -13.43
CA GLU A 182 -6.08 6.58 -12.24
C GLU A 182 -5.96 5.05 -12.36
N TYR A 183 -6.73 4.42 -13.25
CA TYR A 183 -6.79 2.97 -13.41
C TYR A 183 -6.93 2.58 -14.87
N THR A 184 -6.79 1.29 -15.15
CA THR A 184 -7.18 0.69 -16.41
C THR A 184 -8.18 -0.45 -16.15
N GLU A 185 -9.30 -0.46 -16.90
CA GLU A 185 -10.45 -1.35 -16.69
C GLU A 185 -10.58 -2.40 -17.80
N SER A 186 -10.81 -3.66 -17.45
CA SER A 186 -10.99 -4.72 -18.45
C SER A 186 -12.32 -4.57 -19.18
N VAL A 187 -12.31 -4.63 -20.51
CA VAL A 187 -13.54 -4.57 -21.33
C VAL A 187 -14.05 -5.98 -21.63
N THR A 188 -13.14 -6.94 -21.74
CA THR A 188 -13.40 -8.37 -21.96
C THR A 188 -12.40 -9.18 -21.14
N GLU A 189 -12.39 -10.51 -21.31
CA GLU A 189 -11.24 -11.31 -20.93
C GLU A 189 -9.95 -10.67 -21.44
N SER A 190 -8.99 -10.51 -20.52
CA SER A 190 -7.82 -9.68 -20.70
C SER A 190 -6.68 -10.21 -19.83
N SER A 191 -5.47 -9.73 -20.06
CA SER A 191 -4.30 -10.15 -19.30
C SER A 191 -3.35 -9.01 -18.98
N VAL A 192 -2.50 -9.24 -17.99
CA VAL A 192 -1.39 -8.38 -17.61
C VAL A 192 -0.15 -9.24 -17.52
N LEU A 193 0.98 -8.76 -18.04
CA LEU A 193 2.28 -9.42 -17.92
C LEU A 193 3.29 -8.43 -17.33
N TYR A 194 4.01 -8.86 -16.30
CA TYR A 194 4.95 -8.01 -15.59
C TYR A 194 6.12 -8.84 -15.03
N ARG A 195 7.36 -8.49 -15.41
CA ARG A 195 8.57 -9.06 -14.81
C ARG A 195 9.01 -8.19 -13.63
N TYR A 196 8.99 -8.74 -12.42
CA TYR A 196 9.30 -8.03 -11.17
C TYR A 196 10.48 -8.67 -10.43
N SER A 197 11.05 -7.92 -9.48
CA SER A 197 12.07 -8.38 -8.53
C SER A 197 11.68 -7.95 -7.10
N ALA A 198 11.09 -8.91 -6.37
CA ALA A 198 10.57 -8.76 -5.00
C ALA A 198 10.25 -10.14 -4.38
N GLY A 199 9.95 -10.19 -3.07
CA GLY A 199 9.42 -11.40 -2.42
C GLY A 199 7.90 -11.47 -2.47
N ALA A 200 7.22 -10.33 -2.43
CA ALA A 200 5.77 -10.23 -2.47
C ALA A 200 5.29 -9.25 -3.55
N VAL A 201 4.09 -9.52 -4.08
CA VAL A 201 3.39 -8.66 -5.04
C VAL A 201 1.98 -8.43 -4.56
N TYR A 202 1.58 -7.17 -4.57
CA TYR A 202 0.25 -6.73 -4.23
C TYR A 202 -0.35 -5.93 -5.38
N LEU A 203 -1.67 -6.01 -5.52
CA LEU A 203 -2.44 -5.32 -6.54
C LEU A 203 -3.49 -4.42 -5.90
N VAL A 204 -3.43 -3.13 -6.19
CA VAL A 204 -4.52 -2.20 -5.88
C VAL A 204 -5.57 -2.32 -6.99
N ALA A 205 -6.75 -2.82 -6.65
CA ALA A 205 -7.80 -3.09 -7.61
C ALA A 205 -9.20 -2.81 -7.03
N ASN A 206 -10.16 -2.72 -7.93
CA ASN A 206 -11.58 -2.58 -7.64
C ASN A 206 -12.39 -3.35 -8.69
N ALA A 207 -13.60 -3.79 -8.34
CA ALA A 207 -14.58 -4.26 -9.31
C ALA A 207 -15.99 -4.02 -8.76
N ALA A 208 -16.89 -3.45 -9.57
CA ALA A 208 -18.29 -3.24 -9.15
C ALA A 208 -19.09 -4.55 -9.03
N SER A 209 -18.64 -5.59 -9.71
CA SER A 209 -19.14 -6.96 -9.61
C SER A 209 -17.95 -7.91 -9.49
N PRO A 210 -18.08 -9.05 -8.80
CA PRO A 210 -16.96 -9.96 -8.60
C PRO A 210 -16.32 -10.39 -9.94
N VAL A 211 -15.01 -10.16 -10.08
CA VAL A 211 -14.22 -10.62 -11.24
C VAL A 211 -13.12 -11.57 -10.78
N VAL A 212 -13.10 -12.76 -11.37
CA VAL A 212 -12.05 -13.76 -11.11
C VAL A 212 -10.83 -13.45 -11.96
N VAL A 213 -9.67 -13.47 -11.33
CA VAL A 213 -8.37 -13.30 -11.97
C VAL A 213 -7.51 -14.51 -11.62
N GLU A 214 -7.05 -15.26 -12.63
CA GLU A 214 -6.02 -16.27 -12.41
C GLU A 214 -4.67 -15.58 -12.24
N VAL A 215 -3.90 -16.04 -11.26
CA VAL A 215 -2.58 -15.54 -10.94
C VAL A 215 -1.57 -16.60 -11.34
N TRP A 216 -0.70 -16.26 -12.29
CA TRP A 216 0.35 -17.14 -12.80
C TRP A 216 1.71 -16.52 -12.50
N GLN A 217 2.67 -17.35 -12.09
CA GLN A 217 4.06 -16.96 -11.88
C GLN A 217 4.95 -17.93 -12.63
N ASP A 218 5.88 -17.41 -13.43
CA ASP A 218 6.85 -18.18 -14.20
C ASP A 218 6.20 -19.27 -15.06
N GLY A 219 5.05 -18.93 -15.67
CA GLY A 219 4.28 -19.82 -16.53
C GLY A 219 3.47 -20.90 -15.80
N LYS A 220 3.41 -20.88 -14.47
CA LYS A 220 2.64 -21.81 -13.65
C LYS A 220 1.53 -21.11 -12.88
N LEU A 221 0.39 -21.76 -12.74
CA LEU A 221 -0.70 -21.27 -11.91
C LEU A 221 -0.23 -21.22 -10.44
N LEU A 222 -0.41 -20.08 -9.77
CA LEU A 222 0.21 -19.80 -8.47
C LEU A 222 -0.49 -20.52 -7.33
N THR A 223 0.11 -21.59 -6.82
CA THR A 223 -0.37 -22.33 -5.64
C THR A 223 0.60 -22.22 -4.48
N GLU A 224 1.87 -22.54 -4.71
CA GLU A 224 2.98 -22.28 -3.79
C GLU A 224 3.40 -20.80 -3.87
N GLY A 225 3.70 -20.17 -2.73
CA GLY A 225 4.02 -18.74 -2.69
C GLY A 225 2.80 -17.83 -2.98
N ALA A 226 1.58 -18.37 -2.97
CA ALA A 226 0.37 -17.60 -3.10
C ALA A 226 0.20 -16.62 -1.93
N GLY A 227 -0.16 -15.38 -2.25
CA GLY A 227 -0.58 -14.38 -1.27
C GLY A 227 -1.91 -14.77 -0.60
N SER A 228 -2.23 -14.10 0.49
CA SER A 228 -3.39 -14.44 1.33
C SER A 228 -4.74 -14.36 0.62
N ASP A 229 -4.86 -13.56 -0.44
CA ASP A 229 -6.07 -13.41 -1.24
C ASP A 229 -6.19 -14.42 -2.39
N VAL A 230 -5.11 -15.14 -2.71
CA VAL A 230 -5.10 -16.14 -3.79
C VAL A 230 -5.47 -17.51 -3.24
N LYS A 231 -6.49 -18.14 -3.84
CA LYS A 231 -6.97 -19.49 -3.53
C LYS A 231 -6.97 -20.31 -4.82
N ASN A 232 -6.28 -21.45 -4.81
CA ASN A 232 -6.16 -22.35 -5.97
C ASN A 232 -5.71 -21.61 -7.25
N GLY A 233 -4.79 -20.64 -7.12
CA GLY A 233 -4.31 -19.83 -8.25
C GLY A 233 -5.24 -18.74 -8.73
N GLN A 234 -6.31 -18.43 -7.99
CA GLN A 234 -7.28 -17.41 -8.37
C GLN A 234 -7.48 -16.41 -7.24
N VAL A 235 -7.68 -15.15 -7.60
CA VAL A 235 -8.17 -14.10 -6.71
C VAL A 235 -9.48 -13.56 -7.27
N THR A 236 -10.44 -13.26 -6.40
CA THR A 236 -11.70 -12.61 -6.78
C THR A 236 -11.65 -11.16 -6.34
N ILE A 237 -11.70 -10.24 -7.30
CA ILE A 237 -11.72 -8.80 -7.05
C ILE A 237 -13.17 -8.36 -6.88
N THR A 238 -13.45 -7.59 -5.84
CA THR A 238 -14.82 -7.26 -5.38
C THR A 238 -14.96 -5.84 -4.83
N GLU A 239 -13.90 -5.28 -4.25
CA GLU A 239 -13.94 -3.99 -3.56
C GLU A 239 -12.64 -3.23 -3.78
N SER A 240 -12.66 -1.93 -3.52
CA SER A 240 -11.48 -1.08 -3.63
C SER A 240 -10.52 -1.34 -2.48
N ARG A 241 -9.47 -2.13 -2.73
CA ARG A 241 -8.41 -2.38 -1.74
C ARG A 241 -7.12 -2.85 -2.39
N LEU A 242 -6.13 -3.10 -1.54
CA LEU A 242 -4.94 -3.84 -1.88
C LEU A 242 -5.19 -5.35 -1.70
N TYR A 243 -4.85 -6.12 -2.72
CA TYR A 243 -4.94 -7.58 -2.79
C TYR A 243 -3.55 -8.20 -2.74
N ASP A 244 -3.35 -9.18 -1.87
CA ASP A 244 -2.10 -9.94 -1.68
C ASP A 244 -2.03 -11.11 -2.65
N LEU A 245 -1.22 -10.97 -3.71
CA LEU A 245 -1.16 -11.92 -4.82
C LEU A 245 -0.05 -12.94 -4.65
N VAL A 246 1.15 -12.48 -4.32
CA VAL A 246 2.36 -13.31 -4.23
C VAL A 246 3.05 -13.04 -2.90
N ASN A 247 3.54 -14.10 -2.27
CA ASN A 247 4.34 -14.07 -1.05
C ASN A 247 5.34 -15.25 -1.08
N ASN A 248 6.39 -15.11 -1.89
CA ASN A 248 7.46 -16.08 -2.04
C ASN A 248 8.34 -16.12 -0.78
N ALA A 249 8.83 -17.30 -0.40
CA ALA A 249 9.73 -17.45 0.74
C ALA A 249 11.09 -16.77 0.52
N THR A 250 11.56 -16.76 -0.72
CA THR A 250 12.82 -16.15 -1.13
C THR A 250 12.55 -15.06 -2.16
N PRO A 251 12.99 -13.81 -1.95
CA PRO A 251 12.90 -12.75 -2.95
C PRO A 251 13.71 -13.07 -4.19
N GLY A 252 13.20 -12.70 -5.36
CA GLY A 252 13.84 -12.98 -6.64
C GLY A 252 13.16 -12.29 -7.81
N GLU A 253 13.73 -12.48 -9.00
CA GLU A 253 13.11 -12.06 -10.25
C GLU A 253 12.13 -13.12 -10.74
N HIS A 254 10.91 -12.70 -11.08
CA HIS A 254 9.84 -13.58 -11.54
C HIS A 254 8.99 -12.88 -12.62
N VAL A 255 8.27 -13.66 -13.40
CA VAL A 255 7.28 -13.16 -14.37
C VAL A 255 5.87 -13.44 -13.84
N LEU A 256 5.16 -12.38 -13.50
CA LEU A 256 3.75 -12.42 -13.14
C LEU A 256 2.89 -12.29 -14.41
N GLU A 257 1.92 -13.19 -14.55
CA GLU A 257 0.83 -13.05 -15.51
C GLU A 257 -0.52 -13.09 -14.77
N LEU A 258 -1.34 -12.06 -14.94
CA LEU A 258 -2.72 -12.04 -14.48
C LEU A 258 -3.64 -12.32 -15.66
N ARG A 259 -4.54 -13.29 -15.55
CA ARG A 259 -5.56 -13.58 -16.57
C ARG A 259 -6.95 -13.28 -16.03
N VAL A 260 -7.53 -12.19 -16.49
CA VAL A 260 -8.84 -11.70 -16.07
C VAL A 260 -9.93 -12.47 -16.80
N LYS A 261 -10.82 -13.12 -16.05
CA LYS A 261 -11.95 -13.93 -16.56
C LYS A 261 -13.24 -13.11 -16.60
N GLY A 262 -13.20 -11.94 -17.22
CA GLY A 262 -14.36 -11.07 -17.33
C GLY A 262 -14.04 -9.60 -17.57
N ALA A 263 -15.10 -8.79 -17.56
CA ALA A 263 -15.05 -7.34 -17.73
C ALA A 263 -15.26 -6.61 -16.41
N GLY A 264 -14.86 -5.34 -16.35
CA GLY A 264 -15.19 -4.41 -15.26
C GLY A 264 -14.24 -4.43 -14.07
N VAL A 265 -13.13 -5.18 -14.12
CA VAL A 265 -12.08 -5.06 -13.10
C VAL A 265 -11.20 -3.86 -13.40
N GLN A 266 -10.96 -3.03 -12.39
CA GLN A 266 -10.14 -1.84 -12.45
C GLN A 266 -8.83 -2.11 -11.72
N PHE A 267 -7.70 -2.01 -12.43
CA PHE A 267 -6.36 -2.10 -11.84
C PHE A 267 -5.75 -0.72 -11.72
N PHE A 268 -5.23 -0.39 -10.53
CA PHE A 268 -4.67 0.93 -10.21
C PHE A 268 -3.15 0.89 -10.16
N ALA A 269 -2.59 -0.02 -9.37
CA ALA A 269 -1.14 -0.14 -9.20
C ALA A 269 -0.71 -1.54 -8.76
N PHE A 270 0.51 -1.94 -9.17
CA PHE A 270 1.28 -2.95 -8.47
C PHE A 270 2.15 -2.32 -7.39
N THR A 271 2.19 -2.94 -6.21
CA THR A 271 3.14 -2.63 -5.13
C THR A 271 3.83 -3.90 -4.66
N PHE A 272 4.95 -3.77 -3.96
CA PHE A 272 5.87 -4.88 -3.72
C PHE A 272 6.33 -4.95 -2.25
N GLY A 273 6.81 -6.12 -1.82
CA GLY A 273 7.28 -6.36 -0.45
C GLY A 273 8.36 -7.42 -0.36
#